data_AF-A0AAV3XQY1-F1
#
_entry.id   AF-A0AAV3XQY1-F1
#
_cell.length_a   1.000
_cell.length_b   1.000
_cell.length_c   1.000
_cell.angle_alpha   90.00
_cell.angle_beta   90.00
_cell.angle_gamma   90.00
#
_symmetry.space_group_name_H-M   'P 1'
#
loop_
_entity.id
_entity.type
_entity.pdbx_description
1 polymer ?
#
loop_
_entity_poly.entity_id
_entity_poly.type
_entity_poly.pdbx_seq_one_letter_code
_entity_poly.pdbx_strand_id
1 'polypeptide(L)'
;MAPSKEEKKFILEVIEMYHGFPELWKVKSKEYSDREKKEAAYDTLLLKYKEWYTEATKDDLKKKLNAMRTSFRRELKKLNDSQKSGAGAGDVYEPSLWFFDALLFLRDQETPAPSQSTIVEESQEVSGSQTPLRSTPLCHGTRLRHY
;
A
#
# COMPACT_ATOMS: atom_id res chain seq x y z
N MET A 1 -21.80 7.99 14.83
CA MET A 1 -21.74 9.47 14.85
C MET A 1 -20.71 9.94 13.84
N ALA A 2 -21.05 10.95 13.04
CA ALA A 2 -20.01 11.72 12.35
C ALA A 2 -19.22 12.53 13.39
N PRO A 3 -17.89 12.65 13.27
CA PRO A 3 -17.10 13.43 14.22
C PRO A 3 -17.52 14.90 14.18
N SER A 4 -17.59 15.52 15.36
CA SER A 4 -17.92 16.94 15.50
C SER A 4 -16.89 17.81 14.77
N LYS A 5 -17.27 19.04 14.41
CA LYS A 5 -16.37 19.96 13.68
C LYS A 5 -15.04 20.20 14.41
N GLU A 6 -15.07 20.25 15.73
CA GLU A 6 -13.90 20.41 16.60
C GLU A 6 -13.02 19.16 16.61
N GLU A 7 -13.62 17.96 16.72
CA GLU A 7 -12.90 16.69 16.65
C GLU A 7 -12.19 16.54 15.31
N LYS A 8 -12.84 16.92 14.20
CA LYS A 8 -12.19 16.93 12.87
C LYS A 8 -10.96 17.82 12.85
N LYS A 9 -11.08 19.06 13.36
CA LYS A 9 -9.96 20.00 13.43
C LYS A 9 -8.81 19.44 14.28
N PHE A 10 -9.13 18.87 15.44
CA PHE A 10 -8.16 18.23 16.31
C PHE A 10 -7.40 17.09 15.60
N ILE A 11 -8.12 16.22 14.89
CA ILE A 11 -7.49 15.14 14.13
C ILE A 11 -6.61 15.69 13.01
N LEU A 12 -6.99 16.80 12.34
CA LEU A 12 -6.12 17.46 11.36
C LEU A 12 -4.83 17.96 12.01
N GLU A 13 -4.90 18.59 13.19
CA GLU A 13 -3.71 19.04 13.93
C GLU A 13 -2.80 17.85 14.31
N VAL A 14 -3.38 16.71 14.72
CA VAL A 14 -2.62 15.48 14.99
C VAL A 14 -1.94 14.96 13.71
N ILE A 15 -2.62 15.02 12.55
CA ILE A 15 -2.04 14.62 11.26
C ILE A 15 -0.91 15.56 10.84
N GLU A 16 -1.06 16.87 11.04
CA GLU A 16 -0.02 17.86 10.76
C GLU A 16 1.21 17.64 11.64
N MET A 17 1.02 17.36 12.93
CA MET A 17 2.11 17.00 13.83
C MET A 17 2.79 15.71 13.38
N TYR A 18 2.01 14.70 12.98
CA TYR A 18 2.54 13.46 12.41
C TYR A 18 3.35 13.69 11.13
N HIS A 19 2.92 14.60 10.26
CA HIS A 19 3.66 15.00 9.06
C HIS A 19 5.03 15.61 9.41
N GLY A 20 5.11 16.37 10.51
CA GLY A 20 6.36 16.95 11.03
C GLY A 20 7.41 15.94 11.52
N PHE A 21 7.03 14.67 11.72
CA PHE A 21 7.93 13.61 12.20
C PHE A 21 8.31 12.62 11.07
N PRO A 22 9.28 12.95 10.20
CA PRO A 22 9.69 12.07 9.09
C PRO A 22 10.16 10.68 9.56
N GLU A 23 10.67 10.56 10.79
CA GLU A 23 11.02 9.29 11.43
C GLU A 23 9.83 8.31 11.52
N LEU A 24 8.59 8.80 11.54
CA LEU A 24 7.40 7.97 11.67
C LEU A 24 6.83 7.48 10.32
N TRP A 25 7.08 8.20 9.22
CA TRP A 25 6.39 7.94 7.96
C TRP A 25 7.29 7.86 6.73
N LYS A 26 8.46 8.47 6.75
CA LYS A 26 9.34 8.59 5.60
C LYS A 26 10.35 7.45 5.55
N VAL A 27 9.92 6.31 5.01
CA VAL A 27 10.66 5.03 4.99
C VAL A 27 12.05 5.17 4.34
N LYS A 28 12.19 6.06 3.36
CA LYS A 28 13.45 6.32 2.64
C LYS A 28 14.48 7.13 3.45
N SER A 29 14.15 7.64 4.64
CA SER A 29 15.08 8.44 5.45
C SER A 29 15.85 7.55 6.43
N LYS A 30 17.08 7.94 6.77
CA LYS A 30 17.93 7.21 7.72
C LYS A 30 17.31 7.17 9.12
N GLU A 31 16.61 8.24 9.46
CA GLU A 31 15.89 8.53 10.68
C GLU A 31 14.71 7.57 10.89
N TYR A 32 14.19 6.97 9.82
CA TYR A 32 13.20 5.91 9.94
C TYR A 32 13.79 4.66 10.62
N SER A 33 15.10 4.44 10.59
CA SER A 33 15.71 3.31 11.29
C SER A 33 15.99 3.60 12.77
N ASP A 34 15.96 4.87 13.19
CA ASP A 34 16.26 5.28 14.57
C ASP A 34 15.07 4.97 15.50
N ARG A 35 15.18 3.87 16.26
CA ARG A 35 14.12 3.43 17.19
C ARG A 35 13.82 4.46 18.27
N GLU A 36 14.86 5.10 18.81
CA GLU A 36 14.74 6.10 19.89
C GLU A 36 14.00 7.35 19.43
N LYS A 37 14.33 7.87 18.23
CA LYS A 37 13.62 9.02 17.64
C LYS A 37 12.15 8.69 17.38
N LYS A 38 11.87 7.50 16.84
CA LYS A 38 10.49 7.04 16.65
C LYS A 38 9.71 7.00 17.95
N GLU A 39 10.34 6.49 19.00
CA GLU A 39 9.70 6.40 20.31
C GLU A 39 9.38 7.80 20.86
N ALA A 40 10.34 8.72 20.85
CA ALA A 40 10.17 10.10 21.29
C ALA A 40 9.10 10.85 20.47
N ALA A 41 9.07 10.63 19.15
CA ALA A 41 8.05 11.21 18.27
C ALA A 41 6.65 10.69 18.60
N TYR A 42 6.51 9.38 18.83
CA TYR A 42 5.23 8.80 19.25
C TYR A 42 4.78 9.29 20.63
N ASP A 43 5.71 9.50 21.57
CA ASP A 43 5.37 10.04 22.89
C ASP A 43 4.87 11.48 22.81
N THR A 44 5.53 12.31 21.99
CA THR A 44 5.10 13.69 21.72
C THR A 44 3.72 13.72 21.08
N LEU A 45 3.49 12.87 20.08
CA LEU A 45 2.20 12.77 19.39
C LEU A 45 1.10 12.23 20.31
N LEU A 46 1.43 11.29 21.20
CA LEU A 46 0.50 10.75 22.19
C LEU A 46 0.08 11.80 23.21
N LEU A 47 0.99 12.67 23.65
CA LEU A 47 0.67 13.77 24.56
C LEU A 47 -0.44 14.66 23.97
N LYS A 48 -0.31 15.02 22.68
CA LYS A 48 -1.33 15.79 21.97
C LYS A 48 -2.64 15.00 21.82
N TYR A 49 -2.55 13.72 21.46
CA TYR A 49 -3.73 12.87 21.29
C TYR A 49 -4.55 12.70 22.58
N LYS A 50 -3.88 12.70 23.73
CA LYS A 50 -4.50 12.60 25.06
C LYS A 50 -5.30 13.83 25.48
N GLU A 51 -5.11 14.99 24.84
CA GLU A 51 -5.94 16.17 25.10
C GLU A 51 -7.43 15.91 24.80
N TRP A 52 -7.72 15.03 23.84
CA TRP A 52 -9.10 14.64 23.48
C TRP A 52 -9.44 13.23 23.95
N TYR A 53 -8.50 12.29 23.85
CA TYR A 53 -8.67 10.90 24.27
C TYR A 53 -7.80 10.60 25.48
N THR A 54 -8.26 11.02 26.66
CA THR A 54 -7.50 10.99 27.92
C THR A 54 -6.91 9.63 28.27
N GLU A 55 -7.63 8.53 27.99
CA GLU A 55 -7.21 7.15 28.28
C GLU A 55 -6.47 6.48 27.12
N ALA A 56 -6.18 7.21 26.03
CA ALA A 56 -5.55 6.62 24.86
C ALA A 56 -4.11 6.16 25.15
N THR A 57 -3.77 4.99 24.62
CA THR A 57 -2.41 4.46 24.63
C THR A 57 -1.67 4.73 23.33
N LYS A 58 -0.34 4.54 23.34
CA LYS A 58 0.49 4.61 22.13
C LYS A 58 -0.02 3.63 21.06
N ASP A 59 -0.52 2.48 21.47
CA ASP A 59 -1.10 1.47 20.57
C ASP A 59 -2.41 1.94 19.93
N ASP A 60 -3.27 2.64 20.67
CA ASP A 60 -4.50 3.20 20.12
C ASP A 60 -4.21 4.29 19.08
N LEU A 61 -3.23 5.16 19.37
CA LEU A 61 -2.74 6.15 18.42
C LEU A 61 -2.20 5.47 17.15
N LYS A 62 -1.36 4.44 17.29
CA LYS A 62 -0.84 3.68 16.13
C LYS A 62 -1.95 3.02 15.33
N LYS A 63 -2.93 2.38 16.00
CA LYS A 63 -4.10 1.78 15.35
C LYS A 63 -4.90 2.84 14.59
N LYS A 64 -5.14 4.01 15.19
CA LYS A 64 -5.84 5.13 14.56
C LYS A 64 -5.11 5.63 13.32
N LEU A 65 -3.80 5.88 13.42
CA LEU A 65 -2.96 6.28 12.29
C LEU A 65 -3.00 5.23 11.18
N ASN A 66 -2.87 3.94 11.51
CA ASN A 66 -2.91 2.86 10.53
C ASN A 66 -4.28 2.74 9.83
N ALA A 67 -5.36 2.95 10.56
CA ALA A 67 -6.71 2.99 9.99
C ALA A 67 -6.84 4.16 8.99
N MET A 68 -6.38 5.36 9.35
CA MET A 68 -6.39 6.52 8.46
C MET A 68 -5.54 6.30 7.21
N ARG A 69 -4.32 5.75 7.35
CA ARG A 69 -3.46 5.39 6.22
C ARG A 69 -4.11 4.36 5.32
N THR A 70 -4.80 3.38 5.88
CA THR A 70 -5.52 2.36 5.09
C THR A 70 -6.67 2.97 4.30
N SER A 71 -7.47 3.84 4.90
CA SER A 71 -8.52 4.57 4.20
C SER A 71 -7.95 5.45 3.08
N PHE A 72 -6.87 6.19 3.36
CA PHE A 72 -6.17 7.01 2.38
C PHE A 72 -5.68 6.19 1.17
N ARG A 73 -5.01 5.05 1.40
CA ARG A 73 -4.53 4.17 0.32
C ARG A 73 -5.66 3.66 -0.57
N ARG A 74 -6.79 3.28 0.02
CA ARG A 74 -7.97 2.82 -0.74
C ARG A 74 -8.53 3.93 -1.62
N GLU A 75 -8.57 5.15 -1.09
CA GLU A 75 -9.06 6.32 -1.82
C GLU A 75 -8.10 6.75 -2.94
N LEU A 76 -6.79 6.78 -2.65
CA LEU A 76 -5.74 7.05 -3.64
C LEU A 76 -5.74 6.02 -4.77
N LYS A 77 -6.04 4.75 -4.47
CA LYS A 77 -6.19 3.70 -5.49
C LYS A 77 -7.35 4.02 -6.46
N LYS A 78 -8.53 4.38 -5.94
CA LYS A 78 -9.69 4.73 -6.78
C LYS A 78 -9.40 5.93 -7.69
N LEU A 79 -8.72 6.95 -7.14
CA LEU A 79 -8.26 8.10 -7.93
C LEU A 79 -7.37 7.69 -9.08
N ASN A 80 -6.34 6.88 -8.79
CA ASN A 80 -5.39 6.42 -9.80
C ASN A 80 -6.07 5.52 -10.85
N ASP A 81 -7.00 4.66 -10.43
CA ASP A 81 -7.72 3.75 -11.33
C ASP A 81 -8.69 4.51 -12.26
N SER A 82 -9.37 5.54 -11.75
CA SER A 82 -10.19 6.47 -12.54
C SER A 82 -9.35 7.20 -13.60
N GLN A 83 -8.16 7.68 -13.23
CA GLN A 83 -7.26 8.37 -14.16
C GLN A 83 -6.69 7.44 -15.25
N LYS A 84 -6.43 6.16 -14.92
CA LYS A 84 -5.85 5.17 -15.86
C LYS A 84 -6.86 4.62 -16.87
N SER A 85 -8.15 4.55 -16.53
CA SER A 85 -9.16 3.86 -17.33
C SER A 85 -9.59 4.62 -18.59
N GLY A 86 -8.96 5.76 -18.91
CA GLY A 86 -9.25 6.54 -20.11
C GLY A 86 -10.67 7.10 -20.15
N ALA A 87 -11.36 7.13 -19.01
CA ALA A 87 -12.68 7.73 -18.91
C ALA A 87 -12.57 9.21 -19.35
N GLY A 88 -13.42 9.62 -20.29
CA GLY A 88 -13.45 11.00 -20.78
C GLY A 88 -13.54 11.99 -19.62
N ALA A 89 -13.09 13.23 -19.85
CA ALA A 89 -12.82 14.29 -18.87
C ALA A 89 -13.92 14.64 -17.82
N GLY A 90 -15.05 13.91 -17.77
CA GLY A 90 -16.15 14.08 -16.82
C GLY A 90 -16.27 13.02 -15.71
N ASP A 91 -15.39 12.01 -15.62
CA ASP A 91 -15.51 10.93 -14.60
C ASP A 91 -14.23 10.74 -13.75
N VAL A 92 -13.58 11.85 -13.39
CA VAL A 92 -12.47 11.84 -12.43
C VAL A 92 -13.06 11.67 -11.03
N TYR A 93 -12.75 10.56 -10.37
CA TYR A 93 -13.18 10.31 -8.99
C TYR A 93 -12.69 11.43 -8.07
N GLU A 94 -13.56 11.98 -7.23
CA GLU A 94 -13.18 12.97 -6.21
C GLU A 94 -13.15 12.30 -4.82
N PRO A 95 -12.07 12.45 -4.03
CA PRO A 95 -11.99 11.83 -2.71
C PRO A 95 -13.02 12.43 -1.76
N SER A 96 -13.84 11.58 -1.13
CA SER A 96 -14.83 12.05 -0.14
C SER A 96 -14.25 12.14 1.29
N LEU A 97 -12.99 11.74 1.48
CA LEU A 97 -12.33 11.72 2.79
C LEU A 97 -11.94 13.15 3.22
N TRP A 98 -12.56 13.66 4.28
CA TRP A 98 -12.34 15.03 4.78
C TRP A 98 -10.90 15.31 5.29
N PHE A 99 -10.10 14.28 5.56
CA PHE A 99 -8.68 14.40 5.92
C PHE A 99 -7.75 13.96 4.79
N PHE A 100 -8.27 13.74 3.58
CA PHE A 100 -7.49 13.24 2.44
C PHE A 100 -6.31 14.17 2.13
N ASP A 101 -6.58 15.47 2.04
CA ASP A 101 -5.57 16.48 1.70
C ASP A 101 -4.44 16.52 2.74
N ALA A 102 -4.78 16.34 4.01
CA ALA A 102 -3.80 16.31 5.10
C ALA A 102 -2.85 15.10 5.02
N LEU A 103 -3.23 14.01 4.35
CA LEU A 103 -2.40 12.81 4.17
C LEU A 103 -1.72 12.74 2.80
N LEU A 104 -1.87 13.74 1.93
CA LEU A 104 -1.28 13.75 0.59
C LEU A 104 0.23 13.56 0.59
N PHE A 105 0.93 14.01 1.64
CA PHE A 105 2.38 13.82 1.78
C PHE A 105 2.82 12.34 1.80
N LEU A 106 1.91 11.42 2.10
CA LEU A 106 2.19 9.97 2.06
C LEU A 106 2.18 9.39 0.65
N ARG A 107 1.65 10.10 -0.35
CA ARG A 107 1.53 9.61 -1.74
C ARG A 107 2.85 9.08 -2.31
N ASP A 108 3.96 9.76 -2.03
CA ASP A 108 5.30 9.39 -2.51
C ASP A 108 5.88 8.15 -1.80
N GLN A 109 5.30 7.76 -0.66
CA GLN A 109 5.64 6.53 0.05
C GLN A 109 4.77 5.35 -0.40
N GLU A 110 3.54 5.63 -0.86
CA GLU A 110 2.53 4.62 -1.23
C GLU A 110 2.59 4.20 -2.70
N THR A 111 3.40 4.87 -3.52
CA THR A 111 3.71 4.43 -4.88
C THR A 111 4.88 3.46 -4.84
N PRO A 112 4.65 2.13 -4.85
CA PRO A 112 5.72 1.21 -5.20
C PRO A 112 6.21 1.57 -6.61
N ALA A 113 7.52 1.53 -6.83
CA ALA A 113 8.06 1.50 -8.18
C ALA A 113 7.26 0.45 -8.98
N PRO A 114 6.89 0.71 -10.25
CA PRO A 114 6.15 -0.25 -11.03
C PRO A 114 6.90 -1.58 -10.99
N SER A 115 6.29 -2.58 -10.37
CA SER A 115 6.79 -3.95 -10.46
C SER A 115 6.88 -4.26 -11.94
N GLN A 116 8.10 -4.43 -12.46
CA GLN A 116 8.28 -4.99 -13.79
C GLN A 116 7.67 -6.40 -13.71
N SER A 117 6.45 -6.55 -14.23
CA SER A 117 5.93 -7.86 -14.58
C SER A 117 6.91 -8.43 -15.60
N THR A 118 7.71 -9.42 -15.20
CA THR A 118 8.50 -10.21 -16.13
C THR A 118 7.52 -10.90 -17.08
N ILE A 119 7.35 -10.32 -18.26
CA ILE A 119 6.67 -10.94 -19.38
C ILE A 119 7.60 -12.07 -19.82
N VAL A 120 7.33 -13.31 -19.41
CA VAL A 120 7.85 -14.48 -20.11
C VAL A 120 6.99 -14.65 -21.36
N GLU A 121 7.48 -14.06 -22.44
CA GLU A 121 6.94 -14.16 -23.78
C GLU A 121 7.34 -15.54 -24.34
N GLU A 122 6.51 -16.55 -24.09
CA GLU A 122 6.61 -17.83 -24.80
C GLU A 122 5.89 -17.70 -26.15
N SER A 123 6.62 -17.15 -27.12
CA SER A 123 6.29 -17.29 -28.54
C SER A 123 6.79 -18.65 -29.01
N GLN A 124 5.88 -19.63 -29.12
CA GLN A 124 6.11 -20.80 -29.96
C GLN A 124 5.52 -20.50 -31.34
N GLU A 125 6.34 -20.56 -32.40
CA GLU A 125 6.22 -21.58 -33.44
C GLU A 125 7.38 -21.56 -34.46
N VAL A 126 8.05 -22.72 -34.55
CA VAL A 126 8.58 -23.44 -35.73
C VAL A 126 9.65 -22.78 -36.63
N SER A 127 10.86 -23.38 -36.64
CA SER A 127 11.37 -24.20 -37.78
C SER A 127 12.83 -24.62 -37.61
N GLY A 128 13.11 -25.93 -37.74
CA GLY A 128 14.40 -26.46 -38.22
C GLY A 128 15.32 -27.14 -37.21
N SER A 129 15.04 -28.38 -36.82
CA SER A 129 16.02 -29.27 -36.16
C SER A 129 16.53 -30.36 -37.12
N GLN A 130 17.83 -30.33 -37.42
CA GLN A 130 18.58 -31.48 -37.90
C GLN A 130 18.88 -32.44 -36.72
N THR A 131 18.70 -33.73 -37.00
CA THR A 131 18.95 -34.96 -36.21
C THR A 131 20.40 -35.08 -35.68
N PRO A 132 20.78 -35.98 -34.71
CA PRO A 132 20.37 -37.40 -34.65
C PRO A 132 20.27 -38.16 -33.29
N LEU A 133 19.45 -39.21 -33.35
CA LEU A 133 19.60 -40.60 -32.88
C LEU A 133 20.56 -40.96 -31.72
N ARG A 134 20.01 -41.60 -30.66
CA ARG A 134 20.62 -42.81 -30.05
C ARG A 134 19.58 -43.71 -29.34
N SER A 135 19.24 -44.78 -30.05
CA SER A 135 19.05 -46.19 -29.64
C SER A 135 18.42 -46.57 -28.27
N THR A 136 17.17 -47.05 -28.34
CA THR A 136 16.61 -48.37 -27.87
C THR A 136 16.75 -48.85 -26.41
N PRO A 137 15.95 -49.84 -25.91
CA PRO A 137 14.71 -50.43 -26.43
C PRO A 137 13.55 -50.59 -25.42
N LEU A 138 12.33 -50.57 -25.95
CA LEU A 138 11.27 -51.58 -25.82
C LEU A 138 11.30 -52.56 -24.61
N CYS A 139 10.36 -52.43 -23.68
CA CYS A 139 9.50 -53.57 -23.31
C CYS A 139 8.13 -53.10 -22.83
N HIS A 140 7.13 -53.86 -23.27
CA HIS A 140 5.71 -53.63 -23.20
C HIS A 140 5.15 -53.94 -21.79
N GLY A 141 4.10 -53.23 -21.39
CA GLY A 141 3.37 -53.51 -20.16
C GLY A 141 1.98 -52.91 -20.15
N THR A 142 1.11 -53.51 -20.93
CA THR A 142 -0.28 -53.17 -21.28
C THR A 142 -1.19 -52.77 -20.11
N ARG A 143 -1.82 -51.60 -20.26
CA ARG A 143 -3.25 -51.26 -20.05
C ARG A 143 -4.11 -52.38 -19.44
N LEU A 144 -4.92 -52.06 -18.42
CA LEU A 144 -6.37 -52.33 -18.49
C LEU A 144 -7.18 -51.50 -17.47
N ARG A 145 -8.31 -51.02 -17.98
CA ARG A 145 -9.38 -50.26 -17.34
C ARG A 145 -10.55 -51.25 -17.16
N HIS A 146 -11.45 -50.99 -16.20
CA HIS A 146 -12.72 -51.70 -15.89
C HIS A 146 -12.58 -53.00 -15.09
N TYR A 147 -13.42 -53.30 -14.11
CA TYR A 147 -14.83 -52.97 -13.90
C TYR A 147 -15.10 -51.88 -12.86
#